data_AF-A0A7S6N719-F1
#
_entry.id   AF-A0A7S6N719-F1
#
_cell.length_a   1.000
_cell.length_b   1.000
_cell.length_c   1.000
_cell.angle_alpha   90.00
_cell.angle_beta   90.00
_cell.angle_gamma   90.00
#
_symmetry.space_group_name_H-M   'P 1'
#
loop_
_entity.id
_entity.type
_entity.pdbx_description
1 polymer ?
#
loop_
_entity_poly.entity_id
_entity_poly.type
_entity_poly.pdbx_seq_one_letter_code
_entity_poly.pdbx_strand_id
1 'polypeptide(L)'
;MTDSPPRIPRVARGERPQSFSDPAIDTLLGVVMSLVAELSVTRDRLETLERLLETRGVLAREAIEAYEMTADEKAVRAASRAEYLDRVLRAVRAEFEDLSGGRAARPLDDIIADFAARKF
;
A
#
# COMPACT_ATOMS: atom_id res chain seq x y z
N MET A 1 30.84 19.41 20.73
CA MET A 1 30.93 17.94 20.80
C MET A 1 29.49 17.44 20.95
N THR A 2 28.81 17.20 19.83
CA THR A 2 27.40 16.78 19.80
C THR A 2 27.34 15.27 19.91
N ASP A 3 27.08 14.76 21.11
CA ASP A 3 26.87 13.33 21.33
C ASP A 3 25.43 12.99 20.91
N SER A 4 25.29 12.30 19.78
CA SER A 4 24.01 11.85 19.26
C SER A 4 23.72 10.47 19.86
N PRO A 5 22.55 10.25 20.49
CA PRO A 5 22.31 9.02 21.24
C PRO A 5 22.41 7.79 20.32
N PRO A 6 23.01 6.69 20.81
CA PRO A 6 23.24 5.50 19.99
C PRO A 6 21.91 4.90 19.52
N ARG A 7 21.75 4.78 18.20
CA ARG A 7 20.62 4.06 17.60
C ARG A 7 20.81 2.57 17.83
N ILE A 8 20.06 2.00 18.77
CA ILE A 8 20.04 0.54 18.98
C ILE A 8 19.25 -0.10 17.84
N PRO A 9 19.86 -0.96 17.00
CA PRO A 9 19.14 -1.69 15.99
C PRO A 9 18.16 -2.66 16.67
N ARG A 10 16.85 -2.46 16.50
CA ARG A 10 15.82 -3.41 16.95
C ARG A 10 15.73 -4.54 15.93
N VAL A 11 16.75 -5.38 15.86
CA VAL A 11 16.72 -6.60 15.05
C VAL A 11 16.34 -7.75 15.97
N ALA A 12 15.23 -8.42 15.67
CA ALA A 12 14.84 -9.63 16.40
C ALA A 12 15.94 -10.69 16.26
N ARG A 13 16.45 -11.21 17.37
CA ARG A 13 17.44 -12.30 17.37
C ARG A 13 16.69 -13.63 17.26
N GLY A 14 16.84 -14.33 16.14
CA GLY A 14 16.26 -15.65 15.90
C GLY A 14 16.15 -15.94 14.40
N GLU A 15 16.30 -17.21 14.02
CA GLU A 15 15.95 -17.67 12.68
C GLU A 15 14.44 -17.46 12.49
N ARG A 16 14.02 -16.78 11.41
CA ARG A 16 12.60 -16.53 11.18
C ARG A 16 11.93 -17.90 10.94
N PRO A 17 10.86 -18.25 11.69
CA PRO A 17 10.16 -19.51 11.43
C PRO A 17 9.66 -19.51 9.99
N GLN A 18 10.22 -20.42 9.19
CA GLN A 18 9.84 -20.63 7.81
C GLN A 18 8.69 -21.63 7.80
N SER A 19 7.50 -21.18 7.42
CA SER A 19 6.30 -22.01 7.36
C SER A 19 6.11 -22.60 5.96
N PHE A 20 6.57 -21.90 4.92
CA PHE A 20 6.43 -22.31 3.53
C PHE A 20 7.77 -22.75 2.91
N SER A 21 7.71 -23.59 1.87
CA SER A 21 8.91 -24.06 1.17
C SER A 21 9.71 -22.93 0.52
N ASP A 22 9.03 -21.86 0.10
CA ASP A 22 9.65 -20.63 -0.41
C ASP A 22 9.63 -19.53 0.68
N PRO A 23 10.80 -19.09 1.19
CA PRO A 23 10.91 -18.01 2.17
C PRO A 23 10.29 -16.67 1.73
N ALA A 24 10.13 -16.46 0.41
CA ALA A 24 9.47 -15.27 -0.13
C ALA A 24 7.99 -15.21 0.28
N ILE A 25 7.33 -16.37 0.46
CA ILE A 25 5.91 -16.44 0.84
C ILE A 25 5.72 -15.99 2.30
N ASP A 26 6.56 -16.47 3.22
CA ASP A 26 6.51 -16.04 4.63
C ASP A 26 6.78 -14.53 4.76
N THR A 27 7.70 -14.01 3.94
CA THR A 27 8.02 -12.59 3.91
C THR A 27 6.85 -11.76 3.38
N LEU A 28 6.24 -12.17 2.27
CA LEU A 28 5.06 -11.52 1.70
C LEU A 28 3.88 -11.56 2.69
N LEU A 29 3.64 -12.70 3.33
CA LEU A 29 2.60 -12.84 4.35
C LEU A 29 2.83 -11.88 5.52
N GLY A 30 4.07 -11.76 6.00
CA GLY A 30 4.44 -10.78 7.03
C GLY A 30 4.11 -9.34 6.62
N VAL A 31 4.48 -8.94 5.40
CA VAL A 31 4.15 -7.62 4.83
C VAL A 31 2.64 -7.40 4.77
N VAL A 32 1.89 -8.38 4.26
CA VAL A 32 0.42 -8.31 4.17
C VAL A 32 -0.20 -8.16 5.56
N MET A 33 0.26 -8.93 6.54
CA MET A 33 -0.25 -8.84 7.92
C MET A 33 0.04 -7.48 8.55
N SER A 34 1.23 -6.90 8.31
CA SER A 34 1.53 -5.53 8.74
C SER A 34 0.61 -4.50 8.09
N LEU A 35 0.38 -4.60 6.77
CA LEU A 35 -0.54 -3.71 6.05
C LEU A 35 -1.99 -3.84 6.55
N VAL A 36 -2.45 -5.06 6.83
CA VAL A 36 -3.79 -5.32 7.39
C VAL A 36 -3.92 -4.67 8.76
N ALA A 37 -2.91 -4.78 9.62
CA ALA A 37 -2.91 -4.16 10.94
C ALA A 37 -3.00 -2.63 10.84
N GLU A 38 -2.19 -2.00 9.98
CA GLU A 38 -2.23 -0.56 9.75
C GLU A 38 -3.57 -0.09 9.15
N LEU A 39 -4.12 -0.85 8.20
CA LEU A 39 -5.43 -0.57 7.60
C LEU A 39 -6.56 -0.68 8.62
N SER A 40 -6.51 -1.66 9.52
CA SER A 40 -7.50 -1.81 10.61
C SER A 40 -7.50 -0.57 11.50
N VAL A 41 -6.34 -0.16 12.01
CA VAL A 41 -6.22 1.05 12.86
C VAL A 41 -6.69 2.31 12.11
N THR A 42 -6.39 2.41 10.82
CA THR A 42 -6.84 3.52 9.99
C THR A 42 -8.37 3.54 9.85
N ARG A 43 -8.99 2.38 9.61
CA ARG A 43 -10.46 2.25 9.53
C ARG A 43 -11.13 2.61 10.85
N ASP A 44 -10.62 2.12 11.97
CA ASP A 44 -11.16 2.43 13.31
C ASP A 44 -11.07 3.94 13.60
N ARG A 45 -9.96 4.57 13.19
CA ARG A 45 -9.79 6.02 13.32
C ARG A 45 -10.77 6.79 12.45
N LEU A 46 -11.01 6.36 11.21
CA LEU A 46 -12.00 6.97 10.32
C LEU A 46 -13.41 6.85 10.92
N GLU A 47 -13.81 5.67 11.39
CA GLU A 47 -15.11 5.47 12.05
C GLU A 47 -15.25 6.38 13.29
N THR A 48 -14.18 6.50 14.08
CA THR A 48 -14.17 7.40 15.24
C THR A 48 -14.38 8.85 14.81
N LEU A 49 -13.73 9.30 13.74
CA LEU A 49 -13.92 10.65 13.20
C LEU A 49 -15.35 10.86 12.71
N GLU A 50 -15.91 9.93 11.97
CA GLU A 50 -17.31 9.96 11.50
C GLU A 50 -18.29 10.11 12.66
N ARG A 51 -18.15 9.27 13.70
CA ARG A 51 -18.99 9.32 14.90
C ARG A 51 -18.84 10.64 15.65
N LEU A 52 -17.62 11.17 15.77
CA LEU A 52 -17.38 12.45 16.44
C LEU A 52 -17.97 13.63 15.66
N LEU A 53 -17.96 13.58 14.32
CA LEU A 53 -18.57 14.62 13.48
C LEU A 53 -20.10 14.58 13.55
N GLU A 54 -20.68 13.38 13.54
CA GLU A 54 -22.13 13.18 13.65
C GLU A 54 -22.66 13.60 15.01
N THR A 55 -22.03 13.14 16.10
CA THR A 55 -22.42 13.52 17.47
C THR A 55 -22.33 15.02 17.73
N ARG A 56 -21.47 15.73 17.00
CA ARG A 56 -21.35 17.20 17.05
C ARG A 56 -22.28 17.92 16.07
N GLY A 57 -23.07 17.19 15.29
CA GLY A 57 -23.99 17.76 14.30
C GLY A 57 -23.30 18.42 13.10
N VAL A 58 -22.04 18.07 12.82
CA VAL A 58 -21.26 18.66 11.70
C VAL A 58 -21.57 17.99 10.38
N LEU A 59 -21.69 16.66 10.38
CA LEU A 59 -21.90 15.85 9.18
C LEU A 59 -22.65 14.57 9.58
N ALA A 60 -23.72 14.24 8.87
CA ALA A 60 -24.38 12.93 9.00
C ALA A 60 -23.53 11.86 8.31
N ARG A 61 -23.46 10.64 8.86
CA ARG A 61 -22.62 9.58 8.28
C ARG A 61 -23.07 9.19 6.88
N GLU A 62 -24.39 9.22 6.63
CA GLU A 62 -24.98 8.94 5.32
C GLU A 62 -24.52 9.93 4.23
N ALA A 63 -24.13 11.14 4.62
CA ALA A 63 -23.62 12.14 3.68
C ALA A 63 -22.28 11.70 3.06
N ILE A 64 -21.49 10.86 3.74
CA ILE A 64 -20.24 10.30 3.20
C ILE A 64 -20.56 9.27 2.11
N GLU A 65 -21.53 8.39 2.36
CA GLU A 65 -21.94 7.36 1.39
C GLU A 65 -22.63 7.95 0.16
N ALA A 66 -23.37 9.05 0.34
CA ALA A 66 -24.04 9.77 -0.74
C ALA A 66 -23.14 10.78 -1.47
N TYR A 67 -21.90 10.98 -1.02
CA TYR A 67 -21.03 12.01 -1.58
C TYR A 67 -20.51 11.61 -2.96
N GLU A 68 -20.96 12.36 -3.98
CA GLU A 68 -20.43 12.25 -5.33
C GLU A 68 -19.28 13.23 -5.57
N MET A 69 -18.09 12.69 -5.79
CA MET A 69 -16.93 13.49 -6.17
C MET A 69 -17.10 14.07 -7.58
N THR A 70 -16.78 15.35 -7.71
CA THR A 70 -16.60 16.03 -8.99
C THR A 70 -15.45 15.42 -9.81
N ALA A 71 -15.39 15.75 -11.09
CA ALA A 71 -14.30 15.29 -11.97
C ALA A 71 -12.92 15.74 -11.45
N ASP A 72 -12.83 16.97 -10.96
CA ASP A 72 -11.59 17.54 -10.44
C ASP A 72 -11.14 16.85 -9.15
N GLU A 73 -12.06 16.59 -8.20
CA GLU A 73 -11.75 15.86 -6.97
C GLU A 73 -11.29 14.42 -7.25
N LYS A 74 -11.90 13.75 -8.24
CA LYS A 74 -11.49 12.42 -8.70
C LYS A 74 -10.07 12.46 -9.27
N ALA A 75 -9.74 13.47 -10.08
CA ALA A 75 -8.41 13.66 -10.65
C ALA A 75 -7.35 13.88 -9.57
N VAL A 76 -7.63 14.76 -8.59
CA VAL A 76 -6.75 14.99 -7.43
C VAL A 76 -6.52 13.69 -6.65
N ARG A 77 -7.59 12.95 -6.32
CA ARG A 77 -7.45 11.64 -5.64
C ARG A 77 -6.66 10.62 -6.45
N ALA A 78 -6.83 10.59 -7.78
CA ALA A 78 -6.09 9.69 -8.64
C ALA A 78 -4.59 10.02 -8.62
N ALA A 79 -4.22 11.29 -8.72
CA ALA A 79 -2.84 11.74 -8.62
C ALA A 79 -2.22 11.40 -7.25
N SER A 80 -2.88 11.74 -6.15
CA SER A 80 -2.39 11.43 -4.80
C SER A 80 -2.24 9.92 -4.57
N ARG A 81 -3.15 9.10 -5.10
CA ARG A 81 -3.04 7.63 -5.03
C ARG A 81 -1.86 7.12 -5.85
N ALA A 82 -1.64 7.65 -7.05
CA ALA A 82 -0.51 7.26 -7.88
C ALA A 82 0.83 7.57 -7.19
N GLU A 83 0.97 8.76 -6.59
CA GLU A 83 2.17 9.13 -5.83
C GLU A 83 2.39 8.27 -4.58
N TYR A 84 1.30 7.94 -3.88
CA TYR A 84 1.36 7.06 -2.71
C TYR A 84 1.82 5.66 -3.11
N LEU A 85 1.21 5.09 -4.15
CA LEU A 85 1.59 3.77 -4.68
C LEU A 85 3.03 3.77 -5.20
N ASP A 86 3.49 4.82 -5.87
CA ASP A 86 4.88 4.93 -6.30
C ASP A 86 5.85 4.87 -5.11
N ARG A 87 5.57 5.62 -4.04
CA ARG A 87 6.40 5.58 -2.82
C ARG A 87 6.41 4.21 -2.15
N VAL A 88 5.24 3.57 -2.03
CA VAL A 88 5.11 2.27 -1.35
C VAL A 88 5.75 1.16 -2.18
N LEU A 89 5.57 1.18 -3.50
CA LEU A 89 6.03 0.11 -4.40
C LEU A 89 7.45 0.32 -4.94
N ARG A 90 8.13 1.42 -4.58
CA ARG A 90 9.49 1.71 -5.07
C ARG A 90 10.48 0.57 -4.79
N ALA A 91 10.46 0.01 -3.58
CA ALA A 91 11.36 -1.08 -3.20
C ALA A 91 11.08 -2.35 -4.02
N VAL A 92 9.80 -2.67 -4.23
CA VAL A 92 9.37 -3.81 -5.06
C VAL A 92 9.77 -3.59 -6.53
N ARG A 93 9.66 -2.35 -7.03
CA ARG A 93 10.07 -1.99 -8.39
C ARG A 93 11.58 -2.16 -8.60
N ALA A 94 12.39 -1.71 -7.64
CA ALA A 94 13.84 -1.87 -7.68
C ALA A 94 14.25 -3.36 -7.67
N GLU A 95 13.67 -4.17 -6.76
CA GLU A 95 13.92 -5.62 -6.74
C GLU A 95 13.47 -6.31 -8.04
N PHE A 96 12.33 -5.88 -8.61
CA PHE A 96 11.86 -6.40 -9.89
C PHE A 96 12.79 -6.03 -11.04
N GLU A 97 13.31 -4.80 -11.10
CA GLU A 97 14.26 -4.35 -12.12
C GLU A 97 15.60 -5.10 -12.03
N ASP A 98 16.09 -5.36 -10.82
CA ASP A 98 17.28 -6.14 -10.55
C ASP A 98 17.10 -7.61 -10.97
N LEU A 99 15.96 -8.23 -10.62
CA LEU A 99 15.60 -9.60 -11.02
C LEU A 99 15.34 -9.73 -12.53
N SER A 100 14.84 -8.66 -13.16
CA SER A 100 14.63 -8.59 -14.61
C SER A 100 15.94 -8.40 -15.39
N GLY A 101 17.07 -8.22 -14.71
CA GLY A 101 18.37 -7.95 -15.32
C GLY A 101 18.40 -6.61 -16.08
N GLY A 102 17.66 -5.60 -15.60
CA GLY A 102 17.56 -4.30 -16.25
C GLY A 102 16.66 -4.25 -17.49
N ARG A 103 15.88 -5.31 -17.78
CA ARG A 103 14.79 -5.21 -18.76
C ARG A 103 13.66 -4.37 -18.17
N ALA A 104 13.38 -3.21 -18.77
CA ALA A 104 12.25 -2.38 -18.38
C ALA A 104 10.95 -3.20 -18.38
N ALA A 105 10.11 -2.98 -17.36
CA ALA A 105 8.78 -3.57 -17.31
C ALA A 105 8.03 -3.25 -18.62
N ARG A 106 7.51 -4.28 -19.30
CA ARG A 106 6.73 -4.09 -20.52
C ARG A 106 5.53 -3.16 -20.20
N PRO A 107 5.24 -2.18 -21.06
CA PRO A 107 4.03 -1.37 -20.93
C PRO A 107 2.79 -2.26 -20.74
N LEU A 108 1.90 -1.85 -19.82
CA LEU A 108 0.70 -2.63 -19.51
C LEU A 108 -0.17 -2.87 -20.76
N ASP A 109 -0.23 -1.89 -21.65
CA ASP A 109 -0.96 -1.97 -22.92
C ASP A 109 -0.42 -3.09 -23.81
N ASP A 110 0.91 -3.30 -23.83
CA ASP A 110 1.54 -4.38 -24.58
C ASP A 110 1.22 -5.74 -23.98
N ILE A 111 1.08 -5.83 -22.65
CA ILE A 111 0.70 -7.06 -21.95
C ILE A 111 -0.77 -7.39 -22.24
N ILE A 112 -1.66 -6.40 -22.19
CA ILE A 112 -3.09 -6.54 -22.50
C ILE A 112 -3.28 -6.99 -23.95
N ALA A 113 -2.54 -6.40 -24.89
CA ALA A 113 -2.59 -6.78 -26.30
C ALA A 113 -2.10 -8.22 -26.55
N ASP A 114 -1.05 -8.67 -25.86
CA ASP A 114 -0.51 -10.03 -25.96
C ASP A 114 -1.52 -11.07 -25.43
N PHE A 115 -2.20 -10.75 -24.32
CA PHE A 115 -3.27 -11.58 -23.78
C PHE A 115 -4.48 -11.65 -24.72
N ALA A 116 -4.85 -10.53 -25.36
CA ALA A 116 -5.93 -10.51 -26.35
C ALA A 116 -5.57 -11.26 -27.65
N ALA A 117 -4.29 -11.26 -28.03
CA ALA A 117 -3.77 -11.95 -29.21
C ALA A 117 -3.62 -13.47 -29.01
N ARG A 118 -3.34 -13.91 -27.77
CA ARG A 118 -3.40 -15.32 -27.38
C ARG A 118 -4.87 -15.73 -27.22
N LYS A 119 -5.53 -16.02 -28.34
CA LYS A 119 -6.82 -16.72 -28.34
C LYS A 119 -6.67 -18.04 -27.57
N PHE A 120 -7.41 -18.18 -26.46
CA PHE A 120 -7.82 -19.47 -25.95
C PHE A 120 -9.00 -19.99 -26.77
#